data_AF-A0A9C8XGE5-F1
#
_entry.id   AF-A0A9C8XGE5-F1
#
_cell.length_a   1.000
_cell.length_b   1.000
_cell.length_c   1.000
_cell.angle_alpha   90.00
_cell.angle_beta   90.00
_cell.angle_gamma   90.00
#
_symmetry.space_group_name_H-M   'P 1'
#
loop_
_entity.id
_entity.type
_entity.pdbx_description
1 polymer ?
#
loop_
_entity_poly.entity_id
_entity_poly.type
_entity_poly.pdbx_seq_one_letter_code
_entity_poly.pdbx_strand_id
1 'polypeptide(L)' 'MKKREAGVSRAQRISDEGLQRLENQLARGVNIRREVLQQWVKRYGDSARSIIERYGIKLDQT' A
#
# COMPACT_ATOMS: atom_id res chain seq x y z
N MET A 1 12.21 -0.49 -30.45
CA MET A 1 10.85 -1.04 -30.20
C MET A 1 10.68 -1.20 -28.69
N LYS A 2 9.98 -0.27 -28.00
CA LYS A 2 9.71 -0.41 -26.55
C LYS A 2 8.72 -1.58 -26.37
N LYS A 3 9.19 -2.69 -25.77
CA LYS A 3 8.33 -3.84 -25.43
C LYS A 3 7.22 -3.33 -24.51
N ARG A 4 5.99 -3.31 -25.03
CA ARG A 4 4.79 -3.03 -24.25
C ARG A 4 4.53 -4.28 -23.42
N GLU A 5 4.86 -4.24 -22.14
CA GLU A 5 4.49 -5.29 -21.19
C GLU A 5 2.98 -5.24 -20.95
N ALA A 6 2.22 -5.68 -21.95
CA ALA A 6 0.79 -5.87 -21.88
C ALA A 6 0.53 -7.28 -21.34
N GLY A 7 0.34 -7.37 -20.03
CA GLY A 7 0.09 -8.64 -19.35
C GLY A 7 -0.09 -8.50 -17.84
N VAL A 8 0.27 -7.35 -17.27
CA VAL A 8 0.01 -7.05 -15.85
C VAL A 8 -1.46 -6.63 -15.73
N SER A 9 -2.28 -7.51 -15.18
CA SER A 9 -3.73 -7.30 -15.00
C SER A 9 -3.99 -5.92 -14.38
N ARG A 10 -5.01 -5.19 -14.87
CA ARG A 10 -5.35 -3.84 -14.39
C ARG A 10 -5.40 -3.72 -12.85
N ALA A 11 -5.81 -4.79 -12.17
CA ALA A 11 -5.79 -4.89 -10.71
C ALA A 11 -4.38 -4.74 -10.11
N GLN A 12 -3.36 -5.36 -10.68
CA GLN A 12 -1.97 -5.27 -10.21
C GLN A 12 -1.41 -3.85 -10.36
N ARG A 13 -1.63 -3.20 -11.50
CA ARG A 13 -1.18 -1.79 -11.69
C ARG A 13 -1.85 -0.84 -10.70
N ILE A 14 -3.14 -1.05 -10.42
CA ILE A 14 -3.89 -0.28 -9.42
C ILE A 14 -3.35 -0.57 -8.00
N SER A 15 -2.95 -1.80 -7.72
CA SER A 15 -2.30 -2.19 -6.47
C SER A 15 -0.96 -1.49 -6.27
N ASP A 16 -0.10 -1.48 -7.29
CA ASP A 16 1.23 -0.87 -7.22
C ASP A 16 1.14 0.65 -6.98
N GLU A 17 0.30 1.35 -7.74
CA GLU A 17 0.07 2.78 -7.52
C GLU A 17 -0.57 3.08 -6.15
N GLY A 18 -1.45 2.20 -5.68
CA GLY A 18 -2.05 2.29 -4.35
C GLY A 18 -0.99 2.21 -3.27
N LEU A 19 -0.17 1.17 -3.29
CA LEU A 19 0.91 0.95 -2.33
C LEU A 19 1.93 2.10 -2.35
N GLN A 20 2.27 2.62 -3.52
CA GLN A 20 3.14 3.79 -3.65
C GLN A 20 2.53 5.05 -3.00
N ARG A 21 1.21 5.26 -3.13
CA ARG A 21 0.52 6.37 -2.45
C ARG A 21 0.56 6.22 -0.93
N LEU A 22 0.33 5.02 -0.42
CA LEU A 22 0.41 4.73 1.01
C LEU A 22 1.81 5.03 1.56
N GLU A 23 2.85 4.52 0.89
CA GLU A 23 4.24 4.76 1.27
C GLU A 23 4.58 6.25 1.25
N ASN A 24 4.19 6.98 0.21
CA ASN A 24 4.41 8.42 0.12
C ASN A 24 3.71 9.20 1.25
N GLN A 25 2.49 8.81 1.64
CA GLN A 25 1.80 9.48 2.75
C GLN A 25 2.53 9.25 4.08
N LEU A 26 2.97 8.02 4.35
CA LEU A 26 3.72 7.66 5.54
C LEU A 26 5.11 8.33 5.56
N ALA A 27 5.82 8.37 4.42
CA ALA A 27 7.10 9.05 4.26
C ALA A 27 7.04 10.54 4.57
N ARG A 28 5.90 11.18 4.26
CA ARG A 28 5.66 12.60 4.56
C ARG A 28 5.28 12.85 6.03
N GLY A 29 5.21 11.82 6.86
CA GLY A 29 4.80 11.91 8.26
C GLY A 29 3.31 12.24 8.42
N VAL A 30 2.47 11.92 7.42
CA VAL A 30 1.03 12.12 7.52
C VAL A 30 0.50 11.18 8.62
N ASN A 31 -0.17 11.74 9.61
CA ASN A 31 -0.83 10.96 10.65
C ASN A 31 -2.11 10.32 10.09
N ILE A 32 -1.96 9.15 9.46
CA ILE A 32 -3.07 8.36 8.94
C ILE A 32 -3.73 7.60 10.10
N ARG A 33 -5.03 7.75 10.24
CA ARG A 33 -5.80 7.02 11.25
C ARG A 33 -5.68 5.51 11.07
N ARG A 34 -5.63 4.78 12.19
CA ARG A 34 -5.51 3.31 12.21
C ARG A 34 -6.60 2.60 11.39
N GLU A 35 -7.83 3.08 11.39
CA GLU A 35 -8.93 2.51 10.60
C GLU A 35 -8.66 2.57 9.10
N VAL A 36 -8.08 3.67 8.63
CA VAL A 36 -7.69 3.85 7.22
C VAL A 36 -6.55 2.90 6.89
N LEU A 37 -5.55 2.79 7.76
CA LEU A 37 -4.45 1.83 7.60
C LEU A 37 -4.94 0.38 7.56
N GLN A 38 -5.94 0.03 8.36
CA GLN A 38 -6.60 -1.28 8.29
C GLN A 38 -7.35 -1.49 6.96
N GLN A 39 -7.97 -0.45 6.39
CA GLN A 39 -8.57 -0.54 5.05
C GLN A 39 -7.51 -0.77 3.97
N TRP A 40 -6.33 -0.15 4.09
CA TRP A 40 -5.20 -0.43 3.20
C TRP A 40 -4.77 -1.90 3.28
N VAL A 41 -4.65 -2.46 4.48
CA VAL A 41 -4.36 -3.90 4.66
C VAL A 41 -5.48 -4.78 4.11
N LYS A 42 -6.76 -4.44 4.32
CA LYS A 42 -7.88 -5.19 3.74
C LYS A 42 -7.88 -5.18 2.20
N ARG A 43 -7.42 -4.09 1.59
CA ARG A 43 -7.45 -3.89 0.13
C ARG A 43 -6.22 -4.46 -0.59
N TYR A 44 -5.03 -4.32 -0.01
CA TYR A 44 -3.76 -4.69 -0.65
C TYR A 44 -2.99 -5.78 0.11
N GLY A 45 -3.58 -6.31 1.18
CA GLY A 45 -3.05 -7.44 1.94
C GLY A 45 -1.74 -7.14 2.64
N ASP A 46 -0.88 -8.16 2.68
CA ASP A 46 0.41 -8.12 3.38
C ASP A 46 1.35 -7.03 2.84
N SER A 47 1.23 -6.67 1.56
CA SER A 47 2.06 -5.60 0.98
C SER A 47 1.83 -4.26 1.68
N ALA A 48 0.58 -3.90 1.96
CA ALA A 48 0.27 -2.69 2.73
C ALA A 48 0.74 -2.82 4.18
N ARG A 49 0.57 -4.00 4.80
CA ARG A 49 1.02 -4.26 6.17
C ARG A 49 2.52 -4.04 6.33
N SER A 50 3.32 -4.61 5.42
CA SER A 50 4.77 -4.45 5.43
C SER A 50 5.20 -2.98 5.28
N ILE A 51 4.53 -2.20 4.42
CA ILE A 51 4.82 -0.76 4.32
C ILE A 51 4.55 -0.08 5.66
N ILE A 52 3.38 -0.30 6.25
CA ILE A 52 2.94 0.36 7.48
C ILE A 52 3.87 0.04 8.66
N GLU A 53 4.29 -1.22 8.78
CA GLU A 53 5.23 -1.68 9.81
C GLU A 53 6.64 -1.10 9.62
N ARG A 54 7.12 -0.89 8.38
CA ARG A 54 8.40 -0.21 8.11
C ARG A 54 8.45 1.21 8.65
N TYR A 55 7.29 1.88 8.76
CA TYR A 55 7.17 3.21 9.37
C TYR A 55 6.89 3.16 10.89
N GLY A 56 7.03 1.99 11.52
CA GLY A 56 6.90 1.81 12.97
C GLY A 56 5.46 1.73 13.47
N ILE A 57 4.48 1.63 12.58
CA ILE A 57 3.06 1.54 12.95
C ILE A 57 2.67 0.06 13.01
N LYS A 58 2.35 -0.43 14.21
CA LYS A 58 1.86 -1.81 14.41
C LYS A 58 0.34 -1.85 14.33
N LEU A 59 -0.18 -2.60 13.36
CA LEU A 59 -1.60 -2.89 13.26
C LEU A 59 -1.89 -4.21 14.00
N ASP A 60 -2.18 -4.11 15.29
CA ASP A 60 -2.70 -5.25 16.06
C ASP A 60 -4.05 -5.68 15.46
N GLN A 61 -4.16 -6.97 15.12
CA GLN A 61 -5.44 -7.59 14.79
C GLN A 61 -6.09 -7.98 16.12
N THR A 62 -6.91 -7.09 16.65
CA THR A 62 -7.83 -7.42 17.76
C THR A 62 -8.99 -8.23 17.21
#